data_AF-A0A7W3PB26-F1
#
_entry.id   AF-A0A7W3PB26-F1
#
_cell.length_a   1.000
_cell.length_b   1.000
_cell.length_c   1.000
_cell.angle_alpha   90.00
_cell.angle_beta   90.00
_cell.angle_gamma   90.00
#
_symmetry.space_group_name_H-M   'P 1'
#
loop_
_entity.id
_entity.type
_entity.pdbx_description
1 polymer ?
#
loop_
_entity_poly.entity_id
_entity_poly.type
_entity_poly.pdbx_seq_one_letter_code
_entity_poly.pdbx_strand_id
1 'polypeptide(L)'
;MSIPSVEPVSTGMYQPTTQAPGTSGPDKEMFLQLLVAQLRYQDPMNPADSSQFLSQSAQFTSLEKMQDVADQTSALLAAQVSFGASNLVGKPVTYLDADGGSVSGTVQSVTYDANGPMLVVDGTQVSLGQIQTVGAPYTPPTADDTTPDTPSTP
;
A
#
# COMPACT_ATOMS: atom_id res chain seq x y z
N MET A 1 -47.68 -4.58 -28.67
CA MET A 1 -46.76 -5.44 -27.89
C MET A 1 -46.05 -4.54 -26.91
N SER A 2 -46.36 -4.73 -25.62
CA SER A 2 -45.89 -3.90 -24.51
C SER A 2 -44.42 -4.15 -24.22
N ILE A 3 -43.66 -3.07 -24.01
CA ILE A 3 -42.29 -3.09 -23.51
C ILE A 3 -42.39 -3.00 -21.98
N PRO A 4 -41.86 -3.94 -21.18
CA PRO A 4 -41.81 -3.74 -19.73
C PRO A 4 -40.73 -2.72 -19.40
N SER A 5 -41.10 -1.73 -18.58
CA SER A 5 -40.19 -0.82 -17.91
C SER A 5 -39.20 -1.61 -17.05
N VAL A 6 -37.90 -1.42 -17.30
CA VAL A 6 -36.87 -1.87 -16.37
C VAL A 6 -36.69 -0.81 -15.29
N GLU A 7 -36.90 -1.21 -14.04
CA GLU A 7 -36.75 -0.39 -12.85
C GLU A 7 -35.26 -0.07 -12.60
N PRO A 8 -34.91 1.11 -12.05
CA PRO A 8 -33.53 1.37 -11.65
C PRO A 8 -33.17 0.53 -10.42
N VAL A 9 -32.23 -0.39 -10.59
CA VAL A 9 -31.61 -1.12 -9.47
C VAL A 9 -30.83 -0.13 -8.61
N SER A 10 -31.41 0.19 -7.45
CA SER A 10 -30.77 0.86 -6.34
C SER A 10 -29.88 -0.13 -5.58
N THR A 11 -28.66 -0.35 -6.05
CA THR A 11 -27.61 -1.00 -5.25
C THR A 11 -26.88 0.07 -4.47
N GLY A 12 -27.33 0.29 -3.23
CA GLY A 12 -26.55 0.98 -2.21
C GLY A 12 -25.31 0.17 -1.83
N MET A 13 -24.46 0.80 -1.00
CA MET A 13 -23.27 0.27 -0.34
C MET A 13 -21.93 0.52 -1.05
N TYR A 14 -21.65 1.79 -1.37
CA TYR A 14 -20.30 2.34 -1.22
C TYR A 14 -20.33 3.32 -0.06
N GLN A 15 -20.36 2.80 1.15
CA GLN A 15 -20.12 3.60 2.33
C GLN A 15 -18.60 3.61 2.51
N PRO A 16 -17.90 4.75 2.33
CA PRO A 16 -16.50 4.82 2.70
C PRO A 16 -16.47 4.55 4.20
N THR A 17 -15.89 3.43 4.62
CA THR A 17 -15.54 3.23 6.02
C THR A 17 -14.45 4.25 6.31
N THR A 18 -14.85 5.43 6.76
CA THR A 18 -14.01 6.31 7.57
C THR A 18 -13.59 5.48 8.76
N GLN A 19 -12.44 4.81 8.66
CA GLN A 19 -11.74 4.27 9.81
C GLN A 19 -11.53 5.45 10.74
N ALA A 20 -12.22 5.41 11.88
CA ALA A 20 -11.95 6.32 12.96
C ALA A 20 -10.44 6.24 13.26
N PRO A 21 -9.74 7.37 13.38
CA PRO A 21 -8.37 7.33 13.85
C PRO A 21 -8.36 6.60 15.19
N GLY A 22 -7.55 5.56 15.29
CA GLY A 22 -7.39 4.77 16.50
C GLY A 22 -7.26 5.69 17.70
N THR A 23 -8.13 5.49 18.67
CA THR A 23 -8.09 6.12 19.98
C THR A 23 -6.85 5.65 20.73
N SER A 24 -5.69 6.19 20.40
CA SER A 24 -4.42 6.03 21.13
C SER A 24 -4.36 6.93 22.36
N GLY A 25 -5.42 6.96 23.17
CA GLY A 25 -5.65 8.02 24.17
C GLY A 25 -6.63 7.76 25.34
N PRO A 26 -7.20 6.56 25.55
CA PRO A 26 -7.87 6.27 26.83
C PRO A 26 -6.92 5.73 27.90
N ASP A 27 -6.02 4.80 27.53
CA ASP A 27 -5.26 4.03 28.53
C ASP A 27 -4.10 4.80 29.17
N LYS A 28 -3.49 5.73 28.42
CA LYS A 28 -2.40 6.59 28.94
C LYS A 28 -2.93 7.69 29.87
N GLU A 29 -4.08 8.27 29.56
CA GLU A 29 -4.76 9.31 30.33
C GLU A 29 -5.34 8.73 31.63
N MET A 30 -5.94 7.53 31.56
CA MET A 30 -6.36 6.74 32.73
C MET A 30 -5.15 6.34 33.60
N PHE A 31 -4.02 5.97 32.97
CA PHE A 31 -2.74 5.66 33.62
C PHE A 31 -2.14 6.86 34.37
N LEU A 32 -2.11 8.05 33.76
CA LEU A 32 -1.61 9.26 34.41
C LEU A 32 -2.53 9.71 35.54
N GLN A 33 -3.85 9.54 35.41
CA GLN A 33 -4.80 9.78 36.50
C GLN A 33 -4.60 8.82 37.67
N LEU A 34 -4.37 7.54 37.41
CA LEU A 34 -4.08 6.55 38.45
C LEU A 34 -2.72 6.80 39.12
N LEU A 35 -1.69 7.22 38.38
CA LEU A 35 -0.38 7.60 38.91
C LEU A 35 -0.49 8.80 39.87
N VAL A 36 -1.25 9.83 39.48
CA VAL A 36 -1.50 11.01 40.30
C VAL A 36 -2.37 10.68 41.52
N ALA A 37 -3.35 9.78 41.37
CA ALA A 37 -4.19 9.32 42.48
C ALA A 37 -3.37 8.53 43.52
N GLN A 38 -2.45 7.68 43.09
CA GLN A 38 -1.57 6.90 43.97
C GLN A 38 -0.57 7.79 44.73
N LEU A 39 0.00 8.80 44.08
CA LEU A 39 0.87 9.79 44.73
C LEU A 39 0.14 10.63 45.81
N ARG A 40 -1.18 10.77 45.68
CA ARG A 40 -2.02 11.51 46.63
C ARG A 40 -2.59 10.65 47.77
N TYR A 41 -2.62 9.32 47.64
CA TYR A 41 -3.39 8.45 48.55
C TYR A 41 -2.68 7.16 49.00
N GLN A 42 -1.42 6.90 48.63
CA GLN A 42 -0.73 5.70 49.10
C GLN A 42 -0.32 5.81 50.58
N ASP A 43 -1.08 5.10 51.41
CA ASP A 43 -0.65 4.60 52.71
C ASP A 43 0.58 3.67 52.50
N PRO A 44 1.73 3.90 53.15
CA PRO A 44 3.04 3.30 52.83
C PRO A 44 3.17 1.77 52.96
N MET A 45 2.11 1.05 53.32
CA MET A 45 2.19 -0.37 53.67
C MET A 45 2.08 -1.37 52.52
N ASN A 46 1.72 -1.00 51.27
CA ASN A 46 1.76 -1.90 50.10
C ASN A 46 1.97 -1.22 48.73
N PRO A 47 3.17 -0.68 48.45
CA PRO A 47 3.51 -0.12 47.13
C PRO A 47 3.77 -1.17 46.03
N ALA A 48 3.91 -2.46 46.37
CA ALA A 48 4.36 -3.50 45.45
C ALA A 48 3.33 -3.87 44.35
N ASP A 49 2.09 -4.18 44.71
CA ASP A 49 1.05 -4.63 43.75
C ASP A 49 0.74 -3.58 42.68
N SER A 50 0.67 -2.31 43.09
CA SER A 50 0.38 -1.20 42.19
C SER A 50 1.51 -1.01 41.17
N SER A 51 2.77 -1.08 41.61
CA SER A 51 3.94 -0.94 40.73
C SER A 51 4.12 -2.14 39.79
N GLN A 52 3.76 -3.35 40.23
CA GLN A 52 3.88 -4.57 39.43
C GLN A 52 2.80 -4.64 38.34
N PHE A 53 1.55 -4.25 38.64
CA PHE A 53 0.50 -4.10 37.63
C PHE A 53 0.83 -2.99 36.63
N LEU A 54 1.39 -1.87 37.12
CA LEU A 54 1.86 -0.75 36.29
C LEU A 54 2.96 -1.17 35.32
N SER A 55 3.96 -1.91 35.82
CA SER A 55 5.09 -2.39 35.02
C SER A 55 4.63 -3.36 33.92
N GLN A 56 3.67 -4.23 34.23
CA GLN A 56 3.09 -5.15 33.24
C GLN A 56 2.22 -4.41 32.21
N SER A 57 1.41 -3.43 32.63
CA SER A 57 0.60 -2.62 31.72
C SER A 57 1.44 -1.75 30.78
N ALA A 58 2.52 -1.16 31.30
CA ALA A 58 3.49 -0.41 30.49
C ALA A 58 4.19 -1.32 29.47
N GLN A 59 4.48 -2.58 29.84
CA GLN A 59 5.04 -3.57 28.92
C GLN A 59 4.05 -3.92 27.81
N PHE A 60 2.78 -4.17 28.12
CA PHE A 60 1.74 -4.43 27.11
C PHE A 60 1.51 -3.22 26.19
N THR A 61 1.43 -2.01 26.75
CA THR A 61 1.29 -0.77 25.95
C THR A 61 2.48 -0.57 25.01
N SER A 62 3.69 -0.93 25.47
CA SER A 62 4.90 -0.84 24.63
C SER A 62 4.87 -1.86 23.49
N LEU A 63 4.35 -3.07 23.72
CA LEU A 63 4.18 -4.08 22.69
C LEU A 63 3.09 -3.69 21.68
N GLU A 64 1.97 -3.16 22.14
CA GLU A 64 0.89 -2.68 21.28
C GLU A 64 1.38 -1.54 20.38
N LYS A 65 2.10 -0.56 20.94
CA LYS A 65 2.72 0.50 20.13
C LYS A 65 3.75 -0.02 19.14
N MET A 66 4.49 -1.07 19.50
CA MET A 66 5.43 -1.70 18.58
C MET A 66 4.69 -2.40 17.43
N GLN A 67 3.54 -3.01 17.71
CA GLN A 67 2.66 -3.56 16.69
C GLN A 67 2.10 -2.46 15.77
N ASP A 68 1.61 -1.35 16.33
CA ASP A 68 1.12 -0.20 15.56
C ASP A 68 2.21 0.34 14.61
N VAL A 69 3.46 0.46 15.10
CA VAL A 69 4.59 0.90 14.28
C VAL A 69 4.91 -0.11 13.18
N ALA A 70 4.86 -1.41 13.47
CA ALA A 70 5.07 -2.46 12.48
C ALA A 70 4.00 -2.38 11.37
N ASP A 71 2.74 -2.16 11.74
CA ASP A 71 1.61 -2.05 10.82
C ASP A 71 1.73 -0.78 9.95
N GLN A 72 2.08 0.36 10.54
CA GLN A 72 2.36 1.59 9.80
C GLN A 72 3.54 1.43 8.83
N THR A 73 4.59 0.72 9.24
CA THR A 73 5.76 0.44 8.37
C THR A 73 5.37 -0.46 7.21
N SER A 74 4.55 -1.48 7.46
CA SER A 74 4.01 -2.36 6.41
C SER A 74 3.16 -1.57 5.40
N ALA A 75 2.29 -0.68 5.87
CA ALA A 75 1.47 0.18 5.01
C ALA A 75 2.33 1.13 4.16
N LEU A 76 3.39 1.70 4.73
CA LEU A 76 4.34 2.54 4.00
C LEU A 76 5.06 1.76 2.89
N LEU A 77 5.52 0.55 3.20
CA LEU A 77 6.17 -0.32 2.22
C LEU A 77 5.19 -0.67 1.09
N ALA A 78 3.94 -1.02 1.41
CA ALA A 78 2.90 -1.30 0.42
C ALA A 78 2.64 -0.09 -0.49
N ALA A 79 2.59 1.12 0.06
CA ALA A 79 2.46 2.35 -0.71
C ALA A 79 3.67 2.56 -1.64
N GLN A 80 4.90 2.34 -1.15
CA GLN A 80 6.11 2.49 -1.95
C GLN A 80 6.18 1.49 -3.11
N VAL A 81 5.81 0.23 -2.87
CA VAL A 81 5.67 -0.80 -3.92
C VAL A 81 4.60 -0.39 -4.93
N SER A 82 3.47 0.15 -4.47
CA SER A 82 2.38 0.62 -5.33
C SER A 82 2.81 1.77 -6.25
N PHE A 83 3.57 2.74 -5.72
CA PHE A 83 4.18 3.80 -6.53
C PHE A 83 5.19 3.23 -7.54
N GLY A 84 6.02 2.28 -7.12
CA GLY A 84 6.94 1.57 -8.00
C GLY A 84 6.23 0.87 -9.16
N ALA A 85 5.17 0.12 -8.86
CA ALA A 85 4.34 -0.57 -9.86
C ALA A 85 3.71 0.42 -10.86
N SER A 86 3.19 1.55 -10.36
CA SER A 86 2.59 2.59 -11.20
C SER A 86 3.58 3.19 -12.20
N ASN A 87 4.86 3.31 -11.81
CA ASN A 87 5.93 3.79 -12.68
C ASN A 87 6.33 2.79 -13.78
N LEU A 88 5.87 1.54 -13.70
CA LEU A 88 6.11 0.52 -14.74
C LEU A 88 5.07 0.58 -15.85
N VAL A 89 3.93 1.24 -15.64
CA VAL A 89 2.90 1.41 -16.68
C VAL A 89 3.50 2.09 -17.91
N GLY A 90 3.26 1.51 -19.09
CA GLY A 90 3.81 1.96 -20.36
C GLY A 90 5.26 1.53 -20.62
N LYS A 91 5.93 0.84 -19.68
CA LYS A 91 7.28 0.32 -19.88
C LYS A 91 7.25 -1.11 -20.41
N PRO A 92 8.20 -1.48 -21.30
CA PRO A 92 8.41 -2.86 -21.67
C PRO A 92 9.04 -3.61 -20.49
N VAL A 93 8.52 -4.80 -20.18
CA VAL A 93 9.00 -5.67 -19.12
C VAL A 93 9.14 -7.09 -19.63
N THR A 94 10.09 -7.84 -19.05
CA THR A 94 10.18 -9.28 -19.24
C THR A 94 9.86 -9.96 -17.91
N TYR A 95 8.95 -10.93 -17.95
CA TYR A 95 8.52 -11.70 -16.78
C TYR A 95 8.64 -13.20 -17.02
N LEU A 96 8.61 -13.96 -15.92
CA LEU A 96 8.57 -15.42 -15.95
C LEU A 96 7.12 -15.90 -15.92
N ASP A 97 6.71 -16.66 -16.93
CA ASP A 97 5.40 -17.30 -16.98
C ASP A 97 5.34 -18.56 -16.08
N ALA A 98 4.15 -19.11 -15.86
CA ALA A 98 3.91 -20.28 -15.01
C ALA A 98 4.74 -21.51 -15.42
N ASP A 99 5.02 -21.66 -16.71
CA ASP A 99 5.83 -22.75 -17.27
C ASP A 99 7.36 -22.49 -17.18
N GLY A 100 7.78 -21.37 -16.59
CA GLY A 100 9.20 -20.98 -16.50
C GLY A 100 9.75 -20.36 -17.79
N GLY A 101 8.89 -20.05 -18.77
CA GLY A 101 9.26 -19.32 -19.98
C GLY A 101 9.42 -17.83 -19.70
N SER A 102 10.39 -17.17 -20.35
CA SER A 102 10.50 -15.71 -20.32
C SER A 102 9.62 -15.08 -21.39
N VAL A 103 8.69 -14.23 -20.96
CA VAL A 103 7.74 -13.51 -21.83
C VAL A 103 7.98 -12.02 -21.70
N SER A 104 8.02 -11.32 -22.83
CA SER A 104 8.17 -9.86 -22.88
C SER A 104 6.87 -9.22 -23.34
N GLY A 105 6.50 -8.12 -22.71
CA GLY A 105 5.33 -7.33 -23.09
C GLY A 105 5.38 -5.92 -22.50
N THR A 106 4.37 -5.12 -22.79
CA THR A 106 4.25 -3.76 -22.21
C THR A 106 3.24 -3.76 -21.09
N VAL A 107 3.57 -3.15 -19.96
CA VAL A 107 2.62 -2.99 -18.85
C VAL A 107 1.54 -1.99 -19.27
N GLN A 108 0.29 -2.44 -19.26
CA GLN A 108 -0.87 -1.63 -19.65
C GLN A 108 -1.51 -0.94 -18.44
N SER A 109 -1.56 -1.63 -17.29
CA SER A 109 -2.15 -1.10 -16.07
C SER A 109 -1.64 -1.83 -14.83
N VAL A 110 -1.94 -1.28 -13.64
CA VAL A 110 -1.74 -1.94 -12.35
C VAL A 110 -3.11 -2.21 -11.72
N THR A 111 -3.32 -3.42 -11.24
CA THR A 111 -4.49 -3.84 -10.47
C THR A 111 -4.07 -4.21 -9.05
N TYR A 112 -4.98 -4.18 -8.09
CA TYR A 112 -4.69 -4.52 -6.69
C TYR A 112 -5.57 -5.67 -6.25
N ASP A 113 -4.96 -6.71 -5.67
CA ASP A 113 -5.65 -7.83 -5.06
C ASP A 113 -5.28 -7.95 -3.56
N ALA A 114 -5.69 -9.06 -2.91
CA ALA A 114 -5.37 -9.32 -1.51
C ALA A 114 -3.86 -9.50 -1.23
N ASN A 115 -3.05 -9.76 -2.26
CA ASN A 115 -1.62 -10.01 -2.18
C ASN A 115 -0.79 -8.76 -2.56
N GLY A 116 -1.41 -7.73 -3.15
CA GLY A 116 -0.79 -6.44 -3.45
C GLY A 116 -0.99 -6.01 -4.91
N PRO A 117 -0.10 -5.16 -5.45
CA PRO A 117 -0.17 -4.71 -6.84
C PRO A 117 0.25 -5.82 -7.82
N MET A 118 -0.54 -5.99 -8.88
CA MET A 118 -0.33 -6.88 -10.01
C MET A 118 -0.24 -6.04 -11.29
N LEU A 119 0.75 -6.32 -12.14
CA LEU A 119 0.90 -5.66 -13.43
C LEU A 119 0.06 -6.40 -14.47
N VAL A 120 -0.64 -5.67 -15.33
CA VAL A 120 -1.33 -6.25 -16.48
C VAL A 120 -0.44 -6.08 -17.70
N VAL A 121 0.06 -7.18 -18.25
CA VAL A 121 0.89 -7.23 -19.45
C VAL A 121 0.14 -8.03 -20.50
N ASP A 122 -0.25 -7.39 -21.60
CA ASP A 122 -1.00 -8.04 -22.69
C ASP A 122 -2.27 -8.79 -22.24
N GLY A 123 -2.95 -8.27 -21.22
CA GLY A 123 -4.16 -8.84 -20.62
C GLY A 123 -3.89 -9.90 -19.53
N THR A 124 -2.63 -10.30 -19.34
CA THR A 124 -2.22 -11.26 -18.31
C THR A 124 -1.80 -10.52 -17.03
N GLN A 125 -2.30 -10.97 -15.89
CA GLN A 125 -1.86 -10.44 -14.58
C GLN A 125 -0.56 -11.11 -14.15
N VAL A 126 0.43 -10.29 -13.82
CA VAL A 126 1.78 -10.71 -13.45
C VAL A 126 2.17 -10.03 -12.14
N SER A 127 2.65 -10.82 -11.18
CA SER A 127 3.15 -10.27 -9.92
C SER A 127 4.46 -9.51 -10.13
N LEU A 128 4.67 -8.42 -9.39
CA LEU A 128 5.94 -7.69 -9.42
C LEU A 128 7.15 -8.59 -9.12
N GLY A 129 6.97 -9.64 -8.31
CA GLY A 129 8.05 -10.59 -7.98
C GLY A 129 8.49 -11.48 -9.15
N GLN A 130 7.70 -11.56 -10.22
CA GLN A 130 8.02 -12.36 -11.42
C GLN A 130 8.70 -11.52 -12.52
N ILE A 131 8.82 -10.22 -12.34
CA ILE A 131 9.47 -9.32 -13.29
C ILE A 131 10.99 -9.53 -13.20
N GLN A 132 11.60 -9.92 -14.31
CA GLN A 132 13.05 -10.11 -14.40
C GLN A 132 13.76 -8.84 -14.87
N THR A 133 13.18 -8.11 -15.83
CA THR A 133 13.77 -6.88 -16.37
C THR A 133 12.69 -5.83 -16.66
N VAL A 134 13.09 -4.57 -16.51
CA VAL A 134 12.32 -3.39 -16.96
C VAL A 134 13.17 -2.68 -18.00
N GLY A 135 12.70 -2.65 -19.24
CA GLY A 135 13.38 -1.96 -20.34
C GLY A 135 13.20 -0.45 -20.29
N ALA A 136 14.03 0.28 -21.02
CA ALA A 136 13.81 1.71 -21.25
C ALA A 136 12.46 1.90 -21.98
N PRO A 137 11.70 2.98 -21.68
CA PRO A 137 10.50 3.28 -22.45
C PRO A 137 10.88 3.38 -23.92
N TYR A 138 10.11 2.72 -24.79
CA TYR A 138 10.31 2.82 -26.24
C TYR A 138 10.19 4.30 -26.63
N THR A 139 11.30 4.90 -27.04
CA THR A 139 11.29 6.18 -27.76
C THR A 139 11.23 5.81 -29.24
N PRO A 140 10.10 6.04 -29.92
CA PRO A 140 10.08 5.91 -31.36
C PRO A 140 11.17 6.83 -31.93
N PRO A 141 11.97 6.38 -32.91
CA PRO A 141 12.91 7.27 -33.57
C PRO A 141 12.12 8.46 -34.13
N THR A 142 12.48 9.68 -33.71
CA THR A 142 11.95 10.90 -34.30
C THR A 142 12.26 10.88 -35.79
N ALA A 143 11.22 10.74 -36.60
CA ALA A 143 11.29 10.88 -38.04
C ALA A 143 11.53 12.35 -38.39
N ASP A 144 12.75 12.83 -38.15
CA ASP A 144 13.14 14.21 -38.45
C ASP A 144 14.64 14.31 -38.74
N ASP A 145 15.12 13.46 -39.66
CA ASP A 145 16.35 13.70 -40.40
C ASP A 145 16.16 13.27 -41.86
N THR A 146 15.29 14.01 -42.55
CA THR A 146 15.27 14.02 -44.02
C THR A 146 15.40 15.46 -44.49
N THR A 147 16.48 16.14 -44.12
CA THR A 147 16.97 17.24 -44.97
C THR A 147 17.53 16.61 -46.24
N PRO A 148 16.95 16.86 -47.43
CA PRO A 148 17.54 16.41 -48.68
C PRO A 148 18.87 17.13 -48.87
N ASP A 149 19.95 16.35 -48.94
CA ASP A 149 21.29 16.81 -49.29
C ASP A 149 21.23 17.41 -50.71
N THR A 150 21.17 18.74 -50.81
CA THR A 150 21.32 19.43 -52.10
C THR A 150 22.78 19.30 -52.54
N PRO A 151 23.07 18.71 -53.71
CA PRO A 151 24.44 18.54 -54.16
C PRO A 151 25.05 19.91 -54.49
N SER A 152 26.10 20.28 -53.75
CA SER A 152 26.91 21.46 -54.06
C SER A 152 27.74 21.21 -55.31
N THR A 153 27.51 21.99 -56.36
CA THR A 153 28.38 22.11 -57.55
C THR A 153 29.07 23.46 -57.47
N PRO A 154 30.39 23.52 -57.71
CA PRO A 154 30.85 24.18 -58.94
C PRO A 154 31.90 23.39 -59.73
#